data_AF-A0A2R5FBZ3-F1
#
_entry.id   AF-A0A2R5FBZ3-F1
#
_cell.length_a   1.000
_cell.length_b   1.000
_cell.length_c   1.000
_cell.angle_alpha   90.00
_cell.angle_beta   90.00
_cell.angle_gamma   90.00
#
_symmetry.space_group_name_H-M   'P 1'
#
loop_
_entity.id
_entity.type
_entity.pdbx_description
1 polymer ?
#
loop_
_entity_poly.entity_id
_entity_poly.type
_entity_poly.pdbx_seq_one_letter_code
_entity_poly.pdbx_strand_id
1 'polypeptide(L)'
;MLFPSVPVRFVSAVRAAYREPHRHFHCWGHIQHLVKTARQLNWKLRRAEQLAVLCHDLVYVPGAPAGSNELASIEAMDALLVELKVAVPLMAKSEAKEIIMATVDHRPSFIASRVCDLDLAILGGTPAAWTRYRAAVRAEYPQMSDAQFNEGSQAFLAGMLARQSIYQTPEAIARFEARARENISRELAALAE
;
A
#
# COMPACT_ATOMS: atom_id res chain seq x y z
N MET A 1 6.00 20.14 -3.79
CA MET A 1 5.62 19.02 -4.71
C MET A 1 5.65 17.70 -3.93
N LEU A 2 4.71 16.78 -4.13
CA LEU A 2 4.63 15.52 -3.36
C LEU A 2 5.83 14.59 -3.62
N PHE A 3 6.32 14.56 -4.87
CA PHE A 3 7.42 13.71 -5.33
C PHE A 3 8.45 14.55 -6.09
N PRO A 4 9.41 15.18 -5.40
CA PRO A 4 10.31 16.17 -6.01
C PRO A 4 11.31 15.54 -6.99
N SER A 5 11.55 14.23 -6.92
CA SER A 5 12.49 13.53 -7.83
C SER A 5 11.82 12.85 -9.03
N VAL A 6 10.50 12.99 -9.16
CA VAL A 6 9.69 12.38 -10.22
C VAL A 6 9.01 13.50 -11.02
N PRO A 7 9.12 13.52 -12.37
CA PRO A 7 8.53 14.58 -13.18
C PRO A 7 7.01 14.70 -13.00
N VAL A 8 6.48 15.92 -13.00
CA VAL A 8 5.03 16.22 -12.85
C VAL A 8 4.18 15.39 -13.82
N ARG A 9 4.61 15.30 -15.10
CA ARG A 9 3.88 14.54 -16.14
C ARG A 9 3.69 13.07 -15.78
N PHE A 10 4.68 12.44 -15.14
CA PHE A 10 4.59 11.05 -14.70
C PHE A 10 3.60 10.91 -13.54
N VAL A 11 3.70 11.80 -12.54
CA VAL A 11 2.78 11.84 -11.40
C VAL A 11 1.33 12.06 -11.87
N SER A 12 1.11 12.91 -12.86
CA SER A 12 -0.22 13.15 -13.44
C SER A 12 -0.78 11.92 -14.16
N ALA A 13 0.05 11.21 -14.94
CA ALA A 13 -0.37 9.98 -15.62
C ALA A 13 -0.72 8.87 -14.62
N VAL A 14 0.15 8.64 -13.63
CA VAL A 14 -0.12 7.70 -12.52
C VAL A 14 -1.42 8.06 -11.80
N ARG A 15 -1.60 9.33 -11.42
CA ARG A 15 -2.80 9.79 -10.73
C ARG A 15 -4.09 9.52 -11.50
N ALA A 16 -4.05 9.52 -12.84
CA ALA A 16 -5.23 9.24 -13.65
C ALA A 16 -5.70 7.79 -13.47
N ALA A 17 -4.79 6.81 -13.34
CA ALA A 17 -5.13 5.41 -13.10
C ALA A 17 -5.84 5.20 -11.75
N TYR A 18 -5.49 5.97 -10.72
CA TYR A 18 -6.16 5.91 -9.41
C TYR A 18 -7.57 6.52 -9.37
N ARG A 19 -8.14 6.91 -10.53
CA ARG A 19 -9.52 7.45 -10.64
C ARG A 19 -10.55 6.42 -11.10
N GLU A 20 -10.14 5.17 -11.29
CA GLU A 20 -11.06 4.11 -11.68
C GLU A 20 -12.22 3.99 -10.66
N PRO A 21 -13.49 3.84 -11.10
CA PRO A 21 -14.64 3.93 -10.21
C PRO A 21 -14.70 2.88 -9.09
N HIS A 22 -14.05 1.73 -9.29
CA HIS A 22 -14.01 0.64 -8.30
C HIS A 22 -13.01 0.88 -7.16
N ARG A 23 -12.16 1.91 -7.26
CA ARG A 23 -11.16 2.22 -6.23
C ARG A 23 -11.76 3.12 -5.16
N HIS A 24 -11.97 2.54 -3.97
CA HIS A 24 -12.50 3.27 -2.82
C HIS A 24 -11.40 3.52 -1.78
N PHE A 25 -10.65 2.48 -1.41
CA PHE A 25 -9.47 2.58 -0.57
C PHE A 25 -8.21 2.82 -1.41
N HIS A 26 -7.97 1.98 -2.43
CA HIS A 26 -6.77 2.02 -3.29
C HIS A 26 -6.86 3.13 -4.37
N CYS A 27 -7.25 4.34 -3.94
CA CYS A 27 -7.39 5.55 -4.75
C CYS A 27 -6.25 6.55 -4.47
N TRP A 28 -6.28 7.73 -5.10
CA TRP A 28 -5.23 8.75 -4.89
C TRP A 28 -5.11 9.19 -3.42
N GLY A 29 -6.18 9.08 -2.63
CA GLY A 29 -6.16 9.33 -1.20
C GLY A 29 -5.19 8.42 -0.43
N HIS A 30 -5.04 7.15 -0.87
CA HIS A 30 -4.04 6.20 -0.34
C HIS A 30 -2.62 6.72 -0.56
N ILE A 31 -2.29 7.13 -1.77
CA ILE A 31 -0.97 7.71 -2.08
C ILE A 31 -0.67 8.95 -1.24
N GLN A 32 -1.68 9.80 -1.03
CA GLN A 32 -1.55 10.95 -0.14
C GLN A 32 -1.33 10.54 1.33
N HIS A 33 -1.97 9.45 1.77
CA HIS A 33 -1.75 8.86 3.09
C HIS A 33 -0.29 8.41 3.25
N LEU A 34 0.24 7.59 2.32
CA LEU A 34 1.65 7.12 2.36
C LEU A 34 2.63 8.29 2.45
N VAL A 35 2.46 9.33 1.63
CA VAL A 35 3.34 10.51 1.65
C VAL A 35 3.22 11.30 2.96
N LYS A 36 2.01 11.42 3.51
CA LYS A 36 1.79 12.09 4.80
C LYS A 36 2.44 11.29 5.94
N THR A 37 2.28 9.98 5.94
CA THR A 37 2.87 9.07 6.93
C THR A 37 4.39 9.12 6.88
N ALA A 38 5.01 9.11 5.68
CA ALA A 38 6.45 9.27 5.54
C ALA A 38 6.94 10.57 6.18
N ARG A 39 6.23 11.68 6.00
CA ARG A 39 6.58 12.95 6.64
C ARG A 39 6.45 12.90 8.16
N GLN A 40 5.43 12.22 8.68
CA GLN A 40 5.25 12.04 10.13
C GLN A 40 6.38 11.23 10.76
N LEU A 41 6.96 10.29 10.00
CA LEU A 41 8.12 9.50 10.40
C LEU A 41 9.47 10.20 10.08
N ASN A 42 9.44 11.47 9.64
CA ASN A 42 10.62 12.23 9.20
C ASN A 42 11.42 11.55 8.08
N TRP A 43 10.74 10.77 7.25
CA TRP A 43 11.32 10.01 6.16
C TRP A 43 11.38 10.84 4.88
N LYS A 44 12.61 11.10 4.42
CA LYS A 44 12.86 11.57 3.05
C LYS A 44 12.90 10.36 2.12
N LEU A 45 11.89 10.22 1.27
CA LEU A 45 11.82 9.09 0.35
C LEU A 45 12.86 9.23 -0.77
N ARG A 46 13.62 8.16 -1.01
CA ARG A 46 14.55 8.00 -2.13
C ARG A 46 13.76 7.92 -3.44
N ARG A 47 14.45 8.06 -4.58
CA ARG A 47 13.77 8.01 -5.88
C ARG A 47 13.07 6.68 -6.16
N ALA A 48 13.70 5.55 -5.77
CA ALA A 48 13.10 4.23 -5.85
C ALA A 48 11.81 4.13 -5.02
N GLU A 49 11.85 4.60 -3.77
CA GLU A 49 10.69 4.61 -2.87
C GLU A 49 9.57 5.54 -3.38
N GLN A 50 9.91 6.69 -3.97
CA GLN A 50 8.91 7.58 -4.59
C GLN A 50 8.20 6.91 -5.76
N LEU A 51 8.93 6.16 -6.60
CA LEU A 51 8.35 5.39 -7.70
C LEU A 51 7.49 4.24 -7.16
N ALA A 52 7.99 3.49 -6.18
CA ALA A 52 7.23 2.38 -5.58
C ALA A 52 5.94 2.88 -4.91
N VAL A 53 6.00 3.95 -4.11
CA VAL A 53 4.80 4.57 -3.52
C VAL A 53 3.79 4.96 -4.60
N LEU A 54 4.24 5.59 -5.69
CA LEU A 54 3.35 5.98 -6.79
C LEU A 54 2.75 4.76 -7.51
N CYS A 55 3.51 3.68 -7.64
CA CYS A 55 3.20 2.63 -8.59
C CYS A 55 2.78 1.28 -7.99
N HIS A 56 2.87 1.04 -6.68
CA HIS A 56 2.55 -0.27 -6.10
C HIS A 56 1.13 -0.79 -6.42
N ASP A 57 0.13 0.10 -6.48
CA ASP A 57 -1.24 -0.21 -6.91
C ASP A 57 -1.62 0.46 -8.23
N LEU A 58 -0.65 0.74 -9.10
CA LEU A 58 -0.90 1.40 -10.39
C LEU A 58 -1.95 0.62 -11.21
N VAL A 59 -1.84 -0.71 -11.19
CA VAL A 59 -2.86 -1.65 -11.62
C VAL A 59 -3.47 -2.29 -10.38
N TYR A 60 -4.80 -2.27 -10.29
CA TYR A 60 -5.52 -2.83 -9.16
C TYR A 60 -6.81 -3.49 -9.60
N VAL A 61 -6.82 -4.82 -9.53
CA VAL A 61 -8.01 -5.65 -9.71
C VAL A 61 -8.32 -6.34 -8.38
N PRO A 62 -9.43 -5.97 -7.70
CA PRO A 62 -9.85 -6.60 -6.45
C PRO A 62 -10.04 -8.11 -6.61
N GLY A 63 -9.42 -8.89 -5.72
CA GLY A 63 -9.54 -10.35 -5.72
C GLY A 63 -8.72 -11.07 -6.79
N ALA A 64 -7.82 -10.37 -7.47
CA ALA A 64 -6.84 -11.00 -8.36
C ALA A 64 -5.85 -11.88 -7.57
N PRO A 65 -5.25 -12.91 -8.19
CA PRO A 65 -4.24 -13.75 -7.54
C PRO A 65 -3.09 -12.93 -6.94
N ALA A 66 -2.56 -13.36 -5.79
CA ALA A 66 -1.45 -12.68 -5.12
C ALA A 66 -0.26 -12.47 -6.08
N GLY A 67 0.29 -11.25 -6.11
CA GLY A 67 1.41 -10.89 -6.99
C GLY A 67 1.00 -10.40 -8.39
N SER A 68 -0.23 -10.62 -8.83
CA SER A 68 -0.65 -10.22 -10.18
C SER A 68 -0.79 -8.71 -10.33
N ASN A 69 -1.34 -8.01 -9.33
CA ASN A 69 -1.46 -6.56 -9.34
C ASN A 69 -0.09 -5.88 -9.30
N GLU A 70 0.84 -6.40 -8.50
CA GLU A 70 2.19 -5.87 -8.32
C GLU A 70 3.02 -6.05 -9.59
N LEU A 71 2.97 -7.24 -10.21
CA LEU A 71 3.64 -7.50 -11.48
C LEU A 71 3.08 -6.60 -12.60
N ALA A 72 1.75 -6.51 -12.72
CA ALA A 72 1.12 -5.64 -13.71
C ALA A 72 1.43 -4.16 -13.45
N SER A 73 1.51 -3.76 -12.19
CA SER A 73 1.91 -2.41 -11.78
C SER A 73 3.37 -2.09 -12.14
N ILE A 74 4.27 -3.06 -12.02
CA ILE A 74 5.67 -2.93 -12.47
C ILE A 74 5.74 -2.77 -13.98
N GLU A 75 4.99 -3.57 -14.73
CA GLU A 75 4.93 -3.50 -16.20
C GLU A 75 4.35 -2.15 -16.65
N ALA A 76 3.26 -1.70 -16.03
CA ALA A 76 2.63 -0.41 -16.30
C ALA A 76 3.55 0.77 -15.95
N MET A 77 4.28 0.70 -14.83
CA MET A 77 5.30 1.70 -14.49
C MET A 77 6.37 1.79 -15.58
N ASP A 78 6.87 0.66 -16.04
CA ASP A 78 7.90 0.60 -17.09
C ASP A 78 7.41 1.18 -18.41
N ALA A 79 6.20 0.83 -18.83
CA ALA A 79 5.56 1.38 -20.03
C ALA A 79 5.41 2.90 -19.94
N LEU A 80 4.89 3.42 -18.82
CA LEU A 80 4.71 4.86 -18.60
C LEU A 80 6.04 5.62 -18.58
N LEU A 81 7.09 5.06 -17.99
CA LEU A 81 8.42 5.68 -17.98
C LEU A 81 8.96 5.86 -19.41
N VAL A 82 8.76 4.85 -20.27
CA VAL A 82 9.17 4.88 -21.69
C VAL A 82 8.31 5.87 -22.47
N GLU A 83 6.98 5.74 -22.40
CA GLU A 83 6.02 6.58 -23.12
C GLU A 83 6.24 8.07 -22.84
N LEU A 84 6.43 8.43 -21.58
CA LEU A 84 6.60 9.82 -21.13
C LEU A 84 8.05 10.30 -21.16
N LYS A 85 8.98 9.48 -21.69
CA LYS A 85 10.42 9.78 -21.80
C LYS A 85 10.99 10.27 -20.47
N VAL A 86 10.73 9.53 -19.39
CA VAL A 86 11.17 9.85 -18.03
C VAL A 86 12.45 9.09 -17.73
N ALA A 87 13.57 9.80 -17.72
CA ALA A 87 14.86 9.21 -17.37
C ALA A 87 14.93 8.89 -15.87
N VAL A 88 15.10 7.60 -15.54
CA VAL A 88 15.32 7.09 -14.18
C VAL A 88 16.61 6.26 -14.20
N PRO A 89 17.53 6.43 -13.23
CA PRO A 89 18.68 5.55 -13.10
C PRO A 89 18.27 4.09 -12.99
N LEU A 90 18.95 3.18 -13.71
CA LEU A 90 18.60 1.76 -13.75
C LEU A 90 18.48 1.15 -12.35
N MET A 91 19.43 1.47 -11.46
CA MET A 91 19.41 1.02 -10.06
C MET A 91 18.15 1.47 -9.31
N ALA A 92 17.74 2.73 -9.44
CA ALA A 92 16.53 3.24 -8.79
C ALA A 92 15.25 2.59 -9.34
N LYS A 93 15.24 2.26 -10.64
CA LYS A 93 14.13 1.51 -11.26
C LYS A 93 14.08 0.06 -10.76
N SER A 94 15.22 -0.63 -10.71
CA SER A 94 15.29 -2.01 -10.21
C SER A 94 14.88 -2.10 -8.73
N GLU A 95 15.37 -1.19 -7.89
CA GLU A 95 14.93 -1.11 -6.49
C GLU A 95 13.43 -0.83 -6.37
N ALA A 96 12.87 0.08 -7.19
CA ALA A 96 11.43 0.33 -7.16
C ALA A 96 10.61 -0.93 -7.45
N LYS A 97 11.06 -1.78 -8.39
CA LYS A 97 10.39 -3.06 -8.70
C LYS A 97 10.48 -4.05 -7.55
N GLU A 98 11.64 -4.16 -6.90
CA GLU A 98 11.80 -5.00 -5.71
C GLU A 98 10.85 -4.55 -4.59
N ILE A 99 10.77 -3.23 -4.38
CA ILE A 99 9.89 -2.65 -3.36
C ILE A 99 8.41 -2.91 -3.69
N ILE A 100 7.98 -2.74 -4.94
CA ILE A 100 6.61 -3.04 -5.35
C ILE A 100 6.31 -4.54 -5.16
N MET A 101 7.21 -5.45 -5.56
CA MET A 101 6.94 -6.88 -5.33
C MET A 101 6.86 -7.26 -3.86
N ALA A 102 7.55 -6.55 -2.97
CA ALA A 102 7.48 -6.81 -1.54
C ALA A 102 6.12 -6.45 -0.91
N THR A 103 5.24 -5.71 -1.61
CA THR A 103 3.88 -5.40 -1.11
C THR A 103 2.90 -6.56 -1.27
N VAL A 104 3.27 -7.65 -1.95
CA VAL A 104 2.41 -8.85 -2.09
C VAL A 104 2.06 -9.46 -0.74
N ASP A 105 3.05 -9.64 0.11
CA ASP A 105 2.90 -10.27 1.42
C ASP A 105 3.37 -9.37 2.56
N HIS A 106 3.87 -8.17 2.25
CA HIS A 106 4.46 -7.24 3.20
C HIS A 106 5.53 -7.90 4.08
N ARG A 107 6.34 -8.82 3.54
CA ARG A 107 7.53 -9.39 4.20
C ARG A 107 8.80 -8.90 3.50
N PRO A 108 9.11 -7.60 3.62
CA PRO A 108 10.11 -6.97 2.80
C PRO A 108 11.54 -7.32 3.21
N SER A 109 12.46 -7.24 2.24
CA SER A 109 13.87 -6.99 2.52
C SER A 109 14.05 -5.64 3.22
N PHE A 110 15.23 -5.37 3.78
CA PHE A 110 15.54 -4.07 4.38
C PHE A 110 15.27 -2.88 3.42
N ILE A 111 15.46 -3.09 2.11
CA ILE A 111 15.27 -2.07 1.07
C ILE A 111 13.78 -1.67 0.95
N ALA A 112 12.87 -2.62 1.14
CA ALA A 112 11.44 -2.43 0.96
C ALA A 112 10.67 -2.11 2.25
N SER A 113 11.30 -2.27 3.42
CA SER A 113 10.69 -2.09 4.74
C SER A 113 9.89 -0.80 4.88
N ARG A 114 10.45 0.34 4.43
CA ARG A 114 9.79 1.63 4.57
C ARG A 114 8.49 1.73 3.78
N VAL A 115 8.43 1.24 2.54
CA VAL A 115 7.21 1.36 1.73
C VAL A 115 6.14 0.40 2.22
N CYS A 116 6.50 -0.83 2.61
CA CYS A 116 5.55 -1.75 3.25
C CYS A 116 5.00 -1.17 4.57
N ASP A 117 5.84 -0.52 5.38
CA ASP A 117 5.38 0.13 6.61
C ASP A 117 4.41 1.28 6.33
N LEU A 118 4.66 2.07 5.27
CA LEU A 118 3.76 3.14 4.86
C LEU A 118 2.42 2.61 4.36
N ASP A 119 2.44 1.51 3.61
CA ASP A 119 1.24 0.85 3.08
C ASP A 119 0.38 0.24 4.21
N LEU A 120 1.02 -0.41 5.18
CA LEU A 120 0.37 -0.97 6.37
C LEU A 120 0.01 0.07 7.45
N ALA A 121 0.40 1.34 7.29
CA ALA A 121 0.26 2.35 8.34
C ALA A 121 -1.21 2.60 8.76
N ILE A 122 -2.16 2.35 7.86
CA ILE A 122 -3.59 2.46 8.16
C ILE A 122 -4.03 1.51 9.27
N LEU A 123 -3.33 0.37 9.45
CA LEU A 123 -3.66 -0.58 10.51
C LEU A 123 -3.49 0.04 11.89
N GLY A 124 -2.46 0.87 12.09
CA GLY A 124 -2.23 1.68 13.29
C GLY A 124 -3.01 3.01 13.32
N GLY A 125 -4.05 3.15 12.48
CA GLY A 125 -4.92 4.32 12.41
C GLY A 125 -5.78 4.51 13.67
N THR A 126 -6.37 5.70 13.82
CA THR A 126 -7.40 5.92 14.86
C THR A 126 -8.62 5.03 14.61
N PRO A 127 -9.48 4.76 15.62
CA PRO A 127 -10.70 3.97 15.41
C PRO A 127 -11.57 4.48 14.26
N ALA A 128 -11.74 5.81 14.15
CA ALA A 128 -12.48 6.41 13.04
C ALA A 128 -11.79 6.21 11.67
N ALA A 129 -10.46 6.19 11.62
CA ALA A 129 -9.73 5.88 10.39
C ALA A 129 -9.87 4.40 10.01
N TRP A 130 -9.80 3.49 11.00
CA TRP A 130 -10.01 2.07 10.81
C TRP A 130 -11.41 1.76 10.24
N THR A 131 -12.47 2.32 10.83
CA THR A 131 -13.84 2.11 10.33
C THR A 131 -13.99 2.57 8.88
N ARG A 132 -13.44 3.74 8.54
CA ARG A 132 -13.44 4.25 7.15
C ARG A 132 -12.65 3.35 6.21
N TYR A 133 -11.49 2.88 6.65
CA TYR A 133 -10.66 1.92 5.91
C TYR A 133 -11.44 0.65 5.60
N ARG A 134 -12.05 0.01 6.60
CA ARG A 134 -12.81 -1.24 6.42
C ARG A 134 -13.99 -1.07 5.48
N ALA A 135 -14.75 0.02 5.64
CA ALA A 135 -15.86 0.33 4.73
C ALA A 135 -15.39 0.58 3.29
N ALA A 136 -14.29 1.32 3.11
CA ALA A 136 -13.72 1.59 1.80
C ALA A 136 -13.23 0.30 1.14
N VAL A 137 -12.48 -0.56 1.84
CA VAL A 137 -12.03 -1.84 1.30
C VAL A 137 -13.22 -2.75 0.96
N ARG A 138 -14.25 -2.85 1.83
CA ARG A 138 -15.45 -3.66 1.54
C ARG A 138 -16.14 -3.24 0.24
N ALA A 139 -16.18 -1.94 -0.04
CA ALA A 139 -16.79 -1.39 -1.25
C ALA A 139 -16.05 -1.77 -2.54
N GLU A 140 -14.78 -2.21 -2.46
CA GLU A 140 -14.00 -2.67 -3.62
C GLU A 140 -14.32 -4.12 -4.01
N TYR A 141 -15.09 -4.85 -3.20
CA TYR A 141 -15.45 -6.24 -3.41
C TYR A 141 -16.99 -6.46 -3.50
N PRO A 142 -17.74 -5.68 -4.30
CA PRO A 142 -19.21 -5.78 -4.35
C PRO A 142 -19.73 -7.16 -4.79
N GLN A 143 -18.91 -7.92 -5.51
CA GLN A 143 -19.21 -9.28 -6.00
C GLN A 143 -19.06 -10.37 -4.93
N MET A 144 -18.35 -10.11 -3.83
CA MET A 144 -18.16 -11.09 -2.76
C MET A 144 -19.33 -11.04 -1.77
N SER A 145 -19.77 -12.20 -1.31
CA SER A 145 -20.65 -12.27 -0.13
C SER A 145 -19.92 -11.78 1.11
N ASP A 146 -20.67 -11.37 2.14
CA ASP A 146 -20.05 -10.94 3.40
C ASP A 146 -19.25 -12.06 4.06
N ALA A 147 -19.71 -13.32 3.94
CA ALA A 147 -18.96 -14.48 4.43
C ALA A 147 -17.59 -14.62 3.75
N GLN A 148 -17.54 -14.55 2.42
CA GLN A 148 -16.28 -14.64 1.65
C GLN A 148 -15.34 -13.48 1.98
N PHE A 149 -15.86 -12.26 2.04
CA PHE A 149 -15.07 -11.08 2.37
C PHE A 149 -14.52 -11.15 3.80
N ASN A 150 -15.33 -11.62 4.74
CA ASN A 150 -14.94 -11.76 6.14
C ASN A 150 -13.90 -12.86 6.33
N GLU A 151 -14.03 -14.00 5.65
CA GLU A 151 -13.03 -15.08 5.66
C GLU A 151 -11.65 -14.56 5.20
N GLY A 152 -11.61 -13.87 4.04
CA GLY A 152 -10.38 -13.26 3.55
C GLY A 152 -9.81 -12.19 4.49
N SER A 153 -10.68 -11.36 5.07
CA SER A 153 -10.29 -10.37 6.07
C SER A 153 -9.69 -11.01 7.32
N GLN A 154 -10.33 -12.05 7.86
CA GLN A 154 -9.84 -12.79 9.02
C GLN A 154 -8.46 -13.40 8.72
N ALA A 155 -8.29 -14.05 7.57
CA ALA A 155 -7.02 -14.65 7.18
C ALA A 155 -5.88 -13.61 7.11
N PHE A 156 -6.11 -12.47 6.46
CA PHE A 156 -5.14 -11.38 6.39
C PHE A 156 -4.79 -10.83 7.78
N LEU A 157 -5.81 -10.49 8.58
CA LEU A 157 -5.64 -9.85 9.88
C LEU A 157 -4.98 -10.78 10.90
N ALA A 158 -5.39 -12.06 10.96
CA ALA A 158 -4.76 -13.07 11.79
C ALA A 158 -3.29 -13.29 11.38
N GLY A 159 -3.01 -13.32 10.06
CA GLY A 159 -1.65 -13.42 9.54
C GLY A 159 -0.76 -12.23 9.92
N MET A 160 -1.31 -11.02 10.00
CA MET A 160 -0.60 -9.85 10.52
C MET A 160 -0.33 -9.96 12.02
N LEU A 161 -1.32 -10.35 12.81
CA LEU A 161 -1.22 -10.46 14.26
C LEU A 161 -0.20 -11.53 14.71
N ALA A 162 -0.06 -12.59 13.92
CA ALA A 162 0.89 -13.69 14.16
C ALA A 162 2.36 -13.30 13.94
N ARG A 163 2.65 -12.14 13.34
CA ARG A 163 4.03 -11.67 13.15
C ARG A 163 4.63 -11.21 14.47
N GLN A 164 5.94 -11.38 14.62
CA GLN A 164 6.69 -10.79 15.74
C GLN A 164 6.50 -9.27 15.78
N SER A 165 6.59 -8.62 14.62
CA SER A 165 6.26 -7.21 14.41
C SER A 165 5.46 -7.07 13.11
N ILE A 166 4.39 -6.28 13.13
CA ILE A 166 3.62 -5.95 11.92
C ILE A 166 4.46 -5.03 11.03
N TYR A 167 5.02 -3.99 11.66
CA TYR A 167 5.93 -3.04 11.03
C TYR A 167 7.39 -3.48 11.15
N GLN A 168 8.25 -3.01 10.25
CA GLN A 168 9.64 -3.46 10.13
C GLN A 168 10.64 -2.43 10.66
N THR A 169 10.38 -1.14 10.46
CA THR A 169 11.28 -0.07 10.91
C THR A 169 11.02 0.33 12.36
N PRO A 170 12.07 0.69 13.14
CA PRO A 170 11.90 1.13 14.52
C PRO A 170 10.90 2.27 14.69
N GLU A 171 10.90 3.25 13.78
CA GLU A 171 10.02 4.41 13.83
C GLU A 171 8.55 4.02 13.59
N ALA A 172 8.28 3.13 12.63
CA ALA A 172 6.93 2.65 12.37
C ALA A 172 6.41 1.75 13.50
N ILE A 173 7.26 0.86 14.04
CA ILE A 173 6.92 0.01 15.19
C ILE A 173 6.52 0.88 16.38
N ALA A 174 7.39 1.83 16.77
CA ALA A 174 7.13 2.72 17.89
C ALA A 174 5.84 3.54 17.70
N ARG A 175 5.50 3.87 16.45
CA ARG A 175 4.38 4.76 16.13
C ARG A 175 3.04 4.05 15.98
N PHE A 176 3.02 2.83 15.46
CA PHE A 176 1.80 2.18 14.95
C PHE A 176 1.51 0.79 15.54
N GLU A 177 2.53 0.04 15.98
CA GLU A 177 2.40 -1.39 16.32
C GLU A 177 1.31 -1.66 17.36
N ALA A 178 1.34 -0.95 18.50
CA ALA A 178 0.39 -1.17 19.59
C ALA A 178 -1.06 -0.95 19.14
N ARG A 179 -1.31 0.10 18.35
CA ARG A 179 -2.66 0.42 17.86
C ARG A 179 -3.10 -0.50 16.74
N ALA A 180 -2.18 -0.93 15.89
CA ALA A 180 -2.47 -1.92 14.85
C ALA A 180 -2.96 -3.22 15.48
N ARG A 181 -2.25 -3.72 16.50
CA ARG A 181 -2.66 -4.93 17.23
C ARG A 181 -4.01 -4.77 17.92
N GLU A 182 -4.26 -3.63 18.57
CA GLU A 182 -5.56 -3.34 19.18
C GLU A 182 -6.70 -3.34 18.15
N ASN A 183 -6.51 -2.64 17.02
CA ASN A 183 -7.50 -2.57 15.95
C ASN A 183 -7.78 -3.94 15.33
N ILE A 184 -6.73 -4.70 15.03
CA ILE A 184 -6.82 -6.05 14.46
C ILE A 184 -7.54 -7.00 15.40
N SER A 185 -7.15 -7.04 16.68
CA SER A 185 -7.79 -7.93 17.67
C SER A 185 -9.27 -7.61 17.87
N ARG A 186 -9.63 -6.32 17.89
CA ARG A 186 -11.04 -5.90 17.99
C ARG A 186 -11.85 -6.32 16.77
N GLU A 187 -11.29 -6.16 15.57
CA GLU A 187 -11.97 -6.58 14.33
C GLU A 187 -12.16 -8.10 14.30
N LEU A 188 -11.12 -8.88 14.65
CA LEU A 188 -11.21 -10.34 14.69
C LEU A 188 -12.25 -10.84 15.69
N ALA A 189 -12.36 -10.20 16.86
CA ALA A 189 -13.38 -10.52 17.84
C ALA A 189 -14.80 -10.26 17.29
N ALA A 190 -15.00 -9.10 16.65
CA ALA A 190 -16.30 -8.74 16.06
C ALA A 190 -16.70 -9.63 14.88
N LEU A 191 -15.74 -10.24 14.17
CA LEU A 191 -16.00 -11.17 13.07
C LEU A 191 -16.23 -12.62 13.53
N ALA A 192 -16.02 -12.92 14.81
CA ALA A 192 -16.24 -14.26 15.39
C ALA A 192 -17.61 -14.41 16.06
N GLU A 193 -18.36 -13.30 16.19
CA GLU A 193 -19.77 -13.24 16.63
C GLU A 193 -20.72 -13.47 15.45
#